data_AF-A0A2J6SNQ0-F1
#
_entry.id   AF-A0A2J6SNQ0-F1
#
_cell.length_a   1.000
_cell.length_b   1.000
_cell.length_c   1.000
_cell.angle_alpha   90.00
_cell.angle_beta   90.00
_cell.angle_gamma   90.00
#
_symmetry.space_group_name_H-M   'P 1'
#
loop_
_entity.id
_entity.type
_entity.pdbx_description
1 polymer ?
#
loop_
_entity_poly.entity_id
_entity_poly.type
_entity_poly.pdbx_seq_one_letter_code
_entity_poly.pdbx_strand_id
1 'polypeptide(L)' 'YRRLKCEISTCNVTFQRKGDMLRHVHSVHRQSTPHTCFICKRQFRRKDKVR' A
#
# COMPACT_ATOMS: atom_id res chain seq x y z
N TYR A 1 12.15 -18.22 16.14
CA TYR A 1 12.12 -17.53 14.84
C TYR A 1 11.09 -16.40 14.86
N ARG A 2 11.50 -15.16 15.12
CA ARG A 2 10.56 -14.03 15.25
C ARG A 2 10.17 -13.52 13.86
N ARG A 3 9.00 -13.93 13.36
CA ARG A 3 8.43 -13.38 12.11
C ARG A 3 7.91 -11.97 12.38
N LEU A 4 8.18 -11.05 11.46
CA LEU A 4 7.71 -9.67 11.52
C LEU A 4 6.39 -9.55 10.79
N LYS A 5 5.34 -9.15 11.50
CA LYS A 5 4.04 -8.88 10.88
C LYS A 5 4.08 -7.49 10.24
N CYS A 6 3.29 -7.32 9.18
CA CYS A 6 3.00 -5.98 8.66
C CYS A 6 2.47 -5.10 9.80
N GLU A 7 2.87 -3.83 9.82
CA GLU A 7 2.47 -2.87 10.86
C GLU A 7 1.00 -2.43 10.73
N ILE A 8 0.32 -2.84 9.66
CA ILE A 8 -1.04 -2.45 9.34
C ILE A 8 -2.00 -3.54 9.78
N SER A 9 -2.91 -3.19 10.70
CA SER A 9 -3.88 -4.12 11.29
C SER A 9 -4.81 -4.79 10.27
N THR A 10 -5.07 -4.18 9.12
CA THR A 10 -5.87 -4.77 8.04
C THR A 10 -5.08 -5.69 7.13
N CYS A 11 -3.77 -5.85 7.38
CA CYS A 11 -2.86 -6.68 6.60
C CYS A 11 -2.26 -7.79 7.47
N ASN A 12 -2.59 -9.04 7.14
CA ASN A 12 -2.13 -10.22 7.88
C ASN A 12 -0.83 -10.84 7.33
N VAL A 13 -0.07 -10.08 6.54
CA VAL A 13 1.16 -10.58 5.91
C VAL A 13 2.32 -10.59 6.92
N THR A 14 3.13 -11.65 6.88
CA THR A 14 4.31 -11.81 7.74
C THR A 14 5.58 -12.03 6.95
N PHE A 15 6.69 -11.54 7.47
CA PHE A 15 7.99 -11.48 6.81
C PHE A 15 9.08 -12.05 7.71
N GLN A 16 10.13 -12.59 7.10
CA GLN A 16 11.30 -13.08 7.83
C GLN A 16 12.30 -11.96 8.16
N ARG A 17 12.29 -10.87 7.38
CA ARG A 17 13.21 -9.74 7.53
C ARG A 17 12.44 -8.41 7.56
N LYS A 18 13.00 -7.43 8.28
CA LYS A 18 12.40 -6.10 8.42
C LYS A 18 12.35 -5.36 7.08
N GLY A 19 13.38 -5.50 6.26
CA GLY A 19 13.44 -4.84 4.94
C GLY A 19 12.31 -5.29 4.00
N ASP A 20 11.92 -6.56 4.04
CA ASP A 20 10.83 -7.09 3.21
C ASP A 20 9.47 -6.54 3.64
N MET A 21 9.24 -6.46 4.95
CA MET A 21 8.04 -5.85 5.52
C MET A 21 7.93 -4.37 5.17
N LEU A 22 9.01 -3.60 5.30
CA LEU A 22 9.03 -2.19 4.91
C LEU A 22 8.75 -2.00 3.42
N ARG A 23 9.39 -2.77 2.55
CA ARG A 23 9.14 -2.71 1.10
C ARG A 23 7.69 -3.03 0.75
N HIS A 24 7.09 -4.02 1.41
CA HIS A 24 5.67 -4.35 1.27
C HIS A 24 4.77 -3.19 1.73
N VAL A 25 5.04 -2.59 2.90
CA VAL A 25 4.28 -1.43 3.37
C VAL A 25 4.41 -0.27 2.38
N HIS A 26 5.61 -0.01 1.88
CA HIS A 26 5.86 1.06 0.92
C HIS A 26 5.18 0.86 -0.44
N SER A 27 4.99 -0.38 -0.91
CA SER A 27 4.40 -0.65 -2.22
C SER A 27 2.90 -0.91 -2.18
N VAL A 28 2.40 -1.57 -1.13
CA VAL A 28 1.01 -2.01 -1.01
C VAL A 28 0.17 -0.98 -0.25
N HIS A 29 0.72 -0.41 0.81
CA HIS A 29 -0.03 0.40 1.76
C HIS A 29 0.27 1.89 1.64
N ARG A 30 1.52 2.24 1.39
CA ARG A 30 1.95 3.58 1.05
C ARG A 30 1.74 3.77 -0.44
N GLN A 31 0.48 3.87 -0.84
CA GLN A 31 0.09 4.50 -2.11
C GLN A 31 0.54 5.96 -2.05
N SER A 32 1.82 6.20 -2.28
CA SER A 32 2.38 7.54 -2.40
C SER A 32 1.96 8.10 -3.74
N THR A 33 0.70 8.51 -3.84
CA THR A 33 0.35 9.62 -4.71
C THR A 33 -0.55 10.61 -3.98
N PRO A 34 -0.14 11.89 -3.90
CA PRO A 34 -0.98 13.02 -3.46
C PRO A 34 -1.98 13.45 -4.56
N HIS A 35 -2.52 12.50 -5.34
CA HIS A 35 -3.50 12.79 -6.39
C HIS A 35 -4.94 12.67 -5.90
N THR A 36 -5.18 12.88 -4.61
CA THR A 36 -6.51 13.24 -4.12
C THR A 36 -6.80 14.66 -4.58
N CYS A 37 -7.40 14.79 -5.76
CA CYS A 37 -8.01 16.04 -6.17
C CYS A 37 -9.04 16.45 -5.10
N PHE A 38 -8.82 17.59 -4.44
CA PHE A 38 -9.68 18.12 -3.37
C PHE A 38 -11.11 18.43 -3.86
N ILE A 39 -11.32 18.42 -5.18
CA ILE A 39 -12.59 18.69 -5.84
C ILE A 39 -13.45 17.41 -5.96
N CYS A 40 -12.88 16.20 -6.01
CA CYS A 40 -13.65 15.01 -6.40
C CYS A 40 -13.46 13.74 -5.56
N LYS A 41 -12.61 13.71 -4.52
CA LYS A 41 -12.48 12.62 -3.53
C LYS A 41 -12.57 11.18 -4.08
N ARG A 42 -12.14 10.93 -5.33
CA ARG A 42 -12.18 9.61 -5.98
C ARG A 42 -10.76 9.12 -6.21
N GLN A 43 -10.40 8.02 -5.53
CA GLN A 43 -9.18 7.27 -5.79
C GLN A 43 -9.36 6.50 -7.10
N PHE A 44 -8.68 6.92 -8.17
CA PHE A 44 -8.71 6.20 -9.44
C PHE A 44 -7.71 5.05 -9.40
N ARG A 45 -8.20 3.84 -9.13
CA ARG A 45 -7.45 2.62 -9.42
C ARG A 45 -7.62 2.32 -10.92
N ARG A 46 -6.52 2.52 -11.65
CA ARG A 46 -6.30 2.24 -13.07
C ARG A 46 -6.64 3.39 -14.03
N LYS A 47 -5.58 3.98 -14.60
CA LYS A 47 -5.61 4.38 -16.00
C LYS A 47 -5.92 3.11 -16.79
N ASP A 48 -6.92 3.15 -17.66
CA ASP A 48 -6.79 2.76 -19.07
C ASP A 48 -8.17 2.53 -19.69
N LYS A 49 -8.47 3.38 -20.68
CA LYS A 49 -9.50 3.30 -21.73
C LYS A 49 -10.96 3.54 -21.34
N VAL A 50 -11.31 4.83 -21.30
CA VAL A 50 -12.57 5.30 -21.90
C VAL A 50 -12.41 5.21 -23.41
N ARG A 51 -13.24 4.39 -24.06
CA ARG A 51 -13.68 4.59 -25.45
C ARG A 51 -15.19 4.59 -25.45
#